data_AF-A0A552L6X1-F1
#
_entry.id   AF-A0A552L6X1-F1
#
_cell.length_a   1.000
_cell.length_b   1.000
_cell.length_c   1.000
_cell.angle_alpha   90.00
_cell.angle_beta   90.00
_cell.angle_gamma   90.00
#
_symmetry.space_group_name_H-M   'P 1'
#
loop_
_entity.id
_entity.type
_entity.pdbx_description
1 polymer ?
#
loop_
_entity_poly.entity_id
_entity_poly.type
_entity_poly.pdbx_seq_one_letter_code
_entity_poly.pdbx_strand_id
1 'polypeptide(L)'
;MNRINNIVLVHGFWADGSSYNQITAQLLAEGYAAIAVQNPLTSLADDLAAPNWYIVSSQDQAVPPELQFNLAERMGAKTVVLASGHVPTISHASEVLEVIREASNRG
;
A
#
# COMPACT_ATOMS: atom_id res chain seq x y z
N MET A 1 -8.38 -13.40 -16.59
CA MET A 1 -7.31 -12.46 -16.20
C MET A 1 -6.21 -13.24 -15.50
N ASN A 2 -4.95 -12.85 -15.70
CA ASN A 2 -3.80 -13.47 -15.05
C ASN A 2 -3.49 -12.72 -13.76
N ARG A 3 -3.25 -13.43 -12.66
CA ARG A 3 -2.89 -12.83 -11.38
C ARG A 3 -1.47 -12.24 -11.44
N ILE A 4 -1.30 -11.02 -10.94
CA ILE A 4 0.04 -10.44 -10.70
C ILE A 4 0.63 -11.12 -9.47
N ASN A 5 1.76 -11.81 -9.65
CA ASN A 5 2.43 -12.53 -8.56
C ASN A 5 3.53 -11.70 -7.90
N ASN A 6 4.01 -10.65 -8.55
CA ASN A 6 5.09 -9.80 -8.04
C ASN A 6 4.49 -8.57 -7.36
N ILE A 7 4.67 -8.45 -6.05
CA ILE A 7 4.11 -7.37 -5.24
C ILE A 7 5.26 -6.57 -4.66
N VAL A 8 5.30 -5.27 -4.96
CA VAL A 8 6.24 -4.34 -4.37
C VAL A 8 5.49 -3.49 -3.35
N LEU A 9 5.83 -3.63 -2.07
CA LEU A 9 5.25 -2.87 -0.97
C LEU A 9 6.14 -1.67 -0.68
N VAL A 10 5.56 -0.48 -0.73
CA VAL A 10 6.25 0.79 -0.48
C VAL A 10 5.67 1.44 0.76
N HIS A 11 6.51 1.78 1.73
CA HIS A 11 6.06 2.42 2.98
C HIS A 11 5.99 3.95 2.84
N GLY A 12 5.13 4.56 3.65
CA GLY A 12 5.03 6.02 3.77
C GLY A 12 6.15 6.65 4.59
N PHE A 13 6.14 7.98 4.64
CA PHE A 13 7.04 8.78 5.47
C PHE A 13 6.81 8.44 6.96
N TRP A 14 7.88 8.24 7.73
CA TRP A 14 7.93 7.78 9.14
C TRP A 14 7.77 6.28 9.44
N ALA A 15 7.55 5.44 8.43
CA ALA A 15 7.65 3.98 8.56
C ALA A 15 8.92 3.46 7.89
N ASP A 16 9.26 2.19 8.13
CA ASP A 16 10.22 1.43 7.34
C ASP A 16 9.59 0.12 6.84
N GLY A 17 10.33 -0.64 6.03
CA GLY A 17 9.83 -1.89 5.45
C GLY A 17 9.37 -2.95 6.46
N SER A 18 9.79 -2.88 7.73
CA SER A 18 9.37 -3.80 8.78
C SER A 18 7.88 -3.67 9.13
N SER A 19 7.26 -2.52 8.84
CA SER A 19 5.82 -2.30 8.99
C SER A 19 4.97 -3.25 8.13
N TYR A 20 5.57 -3.90 7.13
CA TYR A 20 4.96 -4.90 6.28
C TYR A 20 5.33 -6.34 6.66
N ASN A 21 6.12 -6.60 7.71
CA ASN A 21 6.63 -7.95 7.99
C ASN A 21 5.54 -9.02 8.05
N GLN A 22 4.43 -8.75 8.76
CA GLN A 22 3.31 -9.68 8.85
C GLN A 22 2.64 -9.90 7.49
N ILE A 23 2.43 -8.82 6.74
CA ILE A 23 1.82 -8.83 5.41
C ILE A 23 2.69 -9.60 4.42
N THR A 24 3.99 -9.29 4.35
CA THR A 24 4.97 -9.95 3.48
C THR A 24 5.05 -11.44 3.77
N ALA A 25 5.12 -11.84 5.05
CA ALA A 25 5.14 -13.25 5.44
C ALA A 25 3.90 -14.00 4.94
N GLN A 26 2.73 -13.38 5.06
CA GLN A 26 1.48 -13.97 4.60
C GLN A 26 1.39 -14.06 3.07
N LEU A 27 1.81 -13.02 2.34
CA LEU A 27 1.85 -13.04 0.88
C LEU A 27 2.83 -14.10 0.33
N LEU A 28 3.98 -14.26 0.97
CA LEU A 28 4.95 -15.32 0.62
C LEU A 28 4.35 -16.71 0.84
N ALA A 29 3.63 -16.92 1.95
CA ALA A 29 2.95 -18.18 2.23
C ALA A 29 1.84 -18.49 1.19
N GLU A 30 1.23 -17.45 0.61
CA GLU A 30 0.23 -17.55 -0.46
C GLU A 30 0.85 -17.71 -1.87
N GLY A 31 2.17 -17.71 -1.97
CA GLY A 31 2.91 -17.91 -3.23
C GLY A 31 3.10 -16.64 -4.08
N TYR A 32 2.91 -15.46 -3.50
CA TYR A 32 3.33 -14.21 -4.13
C TYR A 32 4.83 -13.97 -3.91
N ALA A 33 5.49 -13.36 -4.90
CA ALA A 33 6.82 -12.77 -4.72
C ALA A 33 6.64 -11.34 -4.20
N ALA A 34 6.56 -11.19 -2.86
CA ALA A 34 6.36 -9.91 -2.20
C ALA A 34 7.66 -9.36 -1.62
N ILE A 35 7.99 -8.11 -1.92
CA ILE A 35 9.18 -7.42 -1.38
C ILE A 35 8.76 -6.05 -0.86
N ALA A 36 9.13 -5.72 0.37
CA ALA A 36 9.04 -4.36 0.89
C ALA A 36 10.30 -3.59 0.50
N VAL A 37 10.15 -2.54 -0.30
CA VAL A 37 11.25 -1.70 -0.77
C VAL A 37 11.13 -0.30 -0.18
N GLN A 38 12.28 0.33 0.07
CA GLN A 38 12.33 1.78 0.22
C GLN A 38 12.03 2.39 -1.16
N ASN A 39 11.09 3.33 -1.28
CA ASN A 39 10.77 3.90 -2.59
C ASN A 39 12.05 4.49 -3.20
N PRO A 40 12.57 3.97 -4.32
CA PRO A 40 13.64 4.64 -5.01
C PRO A 40 13.00 5.89 -5.62
N LEU A 41 13.17 7.04 -4.98
CA LEU A 41 12.66 8.34 -5.44
C LEU A 41 13.38 8.77 -6.73
N THR A 42 13.36 7.94 -7.77
CA THR A 42 14.18 8.03 -8.97
C THR A 42 13.58 8.98 -10.00
N SER A 43 12.26 8.96 -10.20
CA SER A 43 11.55 9.99 -10.95
C SER A 43 10.04 9.98 -10.71
N LEU A 44 9.41 11.17 -10.74
CA LEU A 44 7.95 11.31 -10.67
C LEU A 44 7.22 10.61 -11.84
N ALA A 45 7.86 10.52 -13.00
CA ALA A 45 7.26 9.90 -14.19
C ALA A 45 7.15 8.39 -14.03
N ASP A 46 8.16 7.75 -13.45
CA ASP A 46 8.16 6.29 -13.22
C ASP A 46 7.16 5.92 -12.11
N ASP A 47 7.07 6.74 -11.06
CA ASP A 47 6.09 6.56 -9.98
C ASP A 47 4.64 6.63 -10.49
N LEU A 48 4.36 7.46 -11.50
CA LEU A 48 3.02 7.62 -12.09
C LEU A 48 2.69 6.59 -13.17
N ALA A 49 3.69 5.88 -13.72
CA ALA A 49 3.49 4.91 -14.80
C ALA A 49 2.96 3.55 -14.30
N ALA A 50 3.16 3.22 -13.02
CA ALA A 50 2.68 1.98 -12.42
C ALA A 50 1.22 2.13 -11.90
N PRO A 51 0.40 1.05 -11.93
CA PRO A 51 -0.89 1.05 -11.25
C PRO A 51 -0.72 1.25 -9.73
N ASN A 52 -1.13 2.42 -9.24
CA ASN A 52 -0.94 2.79 -7.84
C ASN A 52 -2.21 2.59 -7.02
N TRP A 53 -2.04 2.10 -5.79
CA TRP A 53 -3.10 2.00 -4.79
C TRP A 53 -2.69 2.75 -3.54
N TYR A 54 -3.65 3.39 -2.89
CA TYR A 54 -3.43 4.16 -1.67
C TYR A 54 -4.51 3.84 -0.63
N ILE A 55 -4.09 3.64 0.63
CA ILE A 55 -5.00 3.44 1.75
C ILE A 55 -5.11 4.74 2.53
N VAL A 56 -6.31 5.30 2.61
CA VAL A 56 -6.62 6.44 3.48
C VAL A 56 -7.09 5.93 4.83
N SER A 57 -6.36 6.29 5.88
CA SER A 57 -6.70 5.99 7.27
C SER A 57 -7.59 7.10 7.83
N SER A 58 -8.91 6.85 7.89
CA SER A 58 -9.90 7.89 8.20
C SER A 58 -9.89 8.38 9.64
N GLN A 59 -9.22 7.68 10.56
CA GLN A 59 -9.07 8.05 11.96
C GLN A 59 -7.62 8.40 12.31
N ASP A 60 -6.79 8.68 11.30
CA ASP A 60 -5.42 9.13 11.50
C ASP A 60 -5.39 10.48 12.25
N GLN A 61 -4.58 10.55 13.30
CA GLN A 61 -4.36 11.74 14.13
C GLN A 61 -3.00 12.39 13.87
N ALA A 62 -2.12 11.73 13.11
CA ALA A 62 -0.83 12.24 12.69
C ALA A 62 -0.92 12.92 11.31
N VAL A 63 -1.68 12.35 10.36
CA VAL A 63 -1.91 12.93 9.04
C VAL A 63 -3.42 13.09 8.80
N PRO A 64 -3.93 14.33 8.64
CA PRO A 64 -5.33 14.57 8.33
C PRO A 64 -5.80 13.77 7.09
N PRO A 65 -6.97 13.11 7.15
CA PRO A 65 -7.48 12.33 6.02
C PRO A 65 -7.60 13.13 4.72
N GLU A 66 -7.91 14.43 4.75
CA GLU A 66 -8.01 15.23 3.52
C GLU A 66 -6.66 15.35 2.80
N LEU A 67 -5.56 15.41 3.54
CA LEU A 67 -4.23 15.45 2.96
C LEU A 67 -3.86 14.11 2.29
N GLN A 68 -4.30 13.00 2.87
CA GLN A 68 -4.13 11.67 2.29
C GLN A 68 -4.92 11.53 0.99
N PHE A 69 -6.18 11.99 0.94
CA PHE A 69 -6.97 12.02 -0.29
C PHE A 69 -6.33 12.86 -1.38
N ASN A 70 -5.88 14.08 -1.05
CA ASN A 70 -5.22 14.96 -2.01
C ASN A 70 -3.94 14.33 -2.59
N LEU A 71 -3.18 13.62 -1.76
CA LEU A 71 -1.99 12.89 -2.22
C LEU A 71 -2.38 11.74 -3.15
N ALA A 72 -3.37 10.93 -2.78
CA ALA A 72 -3.83 9.81 -3.60
C ALA A 72 -4.33 10.29 -4.97
N GLU A 73 -5.05 11.42 -5.03
CA GLU A 73 -5.48 12.04 -6.28
C GLU A 73 -4.30 12.47 -7.15
N ARG A 74 -3.30 13.15 -6.56
CA ARG A 74 -2.08 13.56 -7.27
C ARG A 74 -1.28 12.38 -7.82
N MET A 75 -1.32 11.23 -7.15
CA MET A 75 -0.69 9.99 -7.59
C MET A 75 -1.48 9.25 -8.67
N GLY A 76 -2.72 9.68 -8.97
CA GLY A 76 -3.64 8.91 -9.80
C GLY A 76 -3.99 7.54 -9.19
N ALA A 77 -3.86 7.41 -7.88
CA ALA A 77 -3.96 6.13 -7.20
C ALA A 77 -5.42 5.73 -6.96
N LYS A 78 -5.71 4.43 -7.11
CA LYS A 78 -6.98 3.89 -6.61
C LYS A 78 -6.96 3.98 -5.08
N THR A 79 -7.96 4.65 -4.53
CA THR A 79 -8.05 4.88 -3.10
C THR A 79 -8.94 3.85 -2.42
N VAL A 80 -8.50 3.30 -1.30
CA VAL A 80 -9.30 2.50 -0.35
C VAL A 80 -9.31 3.22 0.98
N VAL A 81 -10.47 3.33 1.62
CA VAL A 81 -10.59 4.00 2.93
C VAL A 81 -10.73 2.94 4.01
N LEU A 82 -9.88 2.97 5.02
CA LEU A 82 -9.97 2.13 6.21
C LEU A 82 -10.27 2.99 7.44
N ALA A 83 -11.14 2.47 8.31
CA ALA A 83 -11.45 3.06 9.61
C ALA A 83 -10.33 2.80 10.62
N SER A 84 -9.11 3.25 10.31
CA SER A 84 -7.90 3.00 11.09
C SER A 84 -7.21 4.30 11.50
N GLY A 85 -6.36 4.20 12.53
CA GLY A 85 -5.34 5.21 12.83
C GLY A 85 -4.15 5.16 11.86
N HIS A 86 -3.04 5.79 12.23
CA HIS A 86 -1.92 6.10 11.34
C HIS A 86 -1.24 4.88 10.67
N VAL A 87 -1.19 3.73 11.34
CA VAL A 87 -0.44 2.56 10.86
C VAL A 87 -1.38 1.34 10.67
N PRO A 88 -2.17 1.32 9.59
CA PRO A 88 -3.10 0.21 9.30
C PRO A 88 -2.36 -1.10 9.01
N THR A 89 -1.12 -1.06 8.53
CA THR A 89 -0.35 -2.27 8.23
C THR A 89 -0.08 -3.15 9.45
N ILE A 90 -0.11 -2.55 10.65
CA ILE A 90 0.04 -3.23 11.94
C ILE A 90 -1.33 -3.46 12.58
N SER A 91 -2.16 -2.42 12.65
CA SER A 91 -3.43 -2.46 13.40
C SER A 91 -4.58 -3.16 12.66
N HIS A 92 -4.51 -3.22 11.33
CA HIS A 92 -5.56 -3.70 10.41
C HIS A 92 -4.93 -4.54 9.28
N ALA A 93 -3.95 -5.38 9.63
CA ALA A 93 -3.15 -6.12 8.66
C ALA A 93 -4.00 -6.99 7.72
N SER A 94 -5.08 -7.58 8.24
CA SER A 94 -6.02 -8.40 7.46
C SER A 94 -6.73 -7.58 6.37
N GLU A 95 -7.23 -6.40 6.70
CA GLU A 95 -7.89 -5.51 5.75
C GLU A 95 -6.91 -4.98 4.70
N VAL A 96 -5.67 -4.67 5.11
CA VAL A 96 -4.61 -4.28 4.18
C VAL A 96 -4.28 -5.43 3.21
N LEU A 97 -4.25 -6.68 3.70
CA LEU A 97 -4.04 -7.85 2.84
C LEU A 97 -5.15 -8.02 1.81
N GLU A 98 -6.41 -7.77 2.17
CA GLU A 98 -7.52 -7.81 1.20
C GLU A 98 -7.34 -6.78 0.09
N VAL A 99 -6.90 -5.56 0.43
CA VAL A 99 -6.58 -4.53 -0.58
C VAL A 99 -5.48 -5.00 -1.53
N ILE A 100 -4.41 -5.59 -0.98
CA ILE A 100 -3.29 -6.09 -1.79
C ILE A 100 -3.73 -7.26 -2.69
N ARG A 101 -4.57 -8.16 -2.19
CA ARG A 101 -5.13 -9.27 -2.98
C ARG A 101 -6.02 -8.74 -4.09
N GLU A 102 -6.85 -7.73 -3.82
CA GLU A 102 -7.68 -7.10 -4.85
C GLU A 102 -6.80 -6.45 -5.93
N ALA A 103 -5.76 -5.72 -5.52
CA ALA A 103 -4.80 -5.11 -6.45
C ALA A 103 -4.11 -6.15 -7.34
N SER A 104 -3.72 -7.29 -6.75
CA SER A 104 -3.00 -8.36 -7.45
C SER A 104 -3.85 -9.13 -8.46
N ASN A 105 -5.15 -9.22 -8.24
CA ASN A 105 -6.08 -9.96 -9.11
C ASN A 105 -6.55 -9.17 -10.34
N ARG A 106 -6.12 -7.90 -10.51
CA ARG A 106 -6.57 -7.00 -11.60
C ARG A 106 -5.57 -6.78 -12.73
N GLY A 107 -4.40 -7.43 -12.72
CA GLY A 107 -3.44 -7.32 -13.82
C GLY A 107 -3.72 -8.21 -15.03
#